data_AF-A0A1G8SJW5-F1
#
_entry.id   AF-A0A1G8SJW5-F1
#
_cell.length_a   1.000
_cell.length_b   1.000
_cell.length_c   1.000
_cell.angle_alpha   90.00
_cell.angle_beta   90.00
_cell.angle_gamma   90.00
#
_symmetry.space_group_name_H-M   'P 1'
#
loop_
_entity.id
_entity.type
_entity.pdbx_description
1 polymer ?
#
loop_
_entity_poly.entity_id
_entity_poly.type
_entity_poly.pdbx_seq_one_letter_code
_entity_poly.pdbx_strand_id
1 'polypeptide(L)' 'MAVAAQRTVTSVIVGPRKLEQLTENIAAGDLTRTEQGLAELDEVSRLPIAYPNWIHKWFAPTRIPAGNLA' A
#
# COMPACT_ATOMS: atom_id res chain seq x y z
N MET A 1 -10.81 6.75 -4.13
CA MET A 1 -10.30 5.42 -3.74
C MET A 1 -8.84 5.26 -4.15
N ALA A 2 -7.90 5.29 -3.21
CA ALA A 2 -6.46 5.14 -3.51
C ALA A 2 -6.05 3.67 -3.74
N VAL A 3 -6.55 2.77 -2.90
CA VAL A 3 -6.17 1.35 -2.90
C VAL A 3 -6.60 0.60 -4.16
N ALA A 4 -7.66 1.07 -4.84
CA ALA A 4 -8.17 0.45 -6.07
C ALA A 4 -7.19 0.53 -7.25
N ALA A 5 -6.22 1.46 -7.21
CA ALA A 5 -5.22 1.59 -8.27
C ALA A 5 -4.06 0.57 -8.14
N GLN A 6 -3.99 -0.17 -7.02
CA GLN A 6 -2.93 -1.16 -6.82
C GLN A 6 -3.21 -2.44 -7.60
N ARG A 7 -2.21 -2.91 -8.35
CA ARG A 7 -2.34 -4.08 -9.25
C ARG A 7 -2.79 -5.37 -8.56
N THR A 8 -2.54 -5.51 -7.26
CA THR A 8 -2.92 -6.69 -6.47
C THR A 8 -4.34 -6.65 -5.95
N VAL A 9 -5.05 -5.54 -6.09
CA VAL A 9 -6.42 -5.35 -5.61
C VAL A 9 -7.40 -5.61 -6.74
N THR A 10 -8.33 -6.55 -6.55
CA THR A 10 -9.32 -6.94 -7.56
C THR A 10 -10.66 -6.24 -7.39
N SER A 11 -11.04 -5.93 -6.15
CA SER A 11 -12.29 -5.24 -5.83
C SER A 11 -12.13 -4.47 -4.51
N VAL A 12 -12.90 -3.40 -4.35
CA VAL A 12 -12.93 -2.61 -3.12
C VAL A 12 -14.36 -2.49 -2.63
N ILE A 13 -14.58 -2.82 -1.37
CA ILE A 13 -15.88 -2.70 -0.71
C ILE A 13 -15.92 -1.37 0.05
N VAL A 14 -16.97 -0.59 -0.18
CA VAL A 14 -17.21 0.68 0.52
C VAL A 14 -18.47 0.60 1.38
N GLY A 15 -18.42 1.16 2.59
CA GLY A 15 -19.55 1.26 3.51
C GLY A 15 -19.92 2.72 3.80
N PRO A 16 -20.45 3.48 2.83
CA PRO A 16 -20.84 4.87 3.04
C PRO A 16 -22.00 4.97 4.04
N ARG A 17 -21.97 5.99 4.91
CA ARG A 17 -23.05 6.26 5.88
C ARG A 17 -24.04 7.32 5.40
N LYS A 18 -23.64 8.10 4.40
CA LYS A 18 -24.43 9.19 3.80
C LYS A 18 -24.45 9.05 2.29
N LEU A 19 -25.46 9.65 1.64
CA LEU A 19 -25.63 9.56 0.19
C LEU A 19 -24.48 10.26 -0.55
N GLU A 20 -24.00 11.38 -0.05
CA GLU A 20 -22.92 12.15 -0.67
C GLU A 20 -21.63 11.32 -0.75
N GLN A 21 -21.32 10.54 0.30
CA GLN A 21 -20.17 9.64 0.33
C GLN A 21 -20.27 8.53 -0.72
N LEU A 22 -21.47 8.01 -0.96
CA LEU A 22 -21.68 7.01 -2.00
C LEU A 22 -21.41 7.61 -3.38
N THR A 23 -21.96 8.80 -3.65
CA THR A 23 -21.76 9.53 -4.91
C THR A 23 -20.27 9.84 -5.14
N GLU A 24 -19.57 10.34 -4.12
CA GLU A 24 -18.13 10.62 -4.18
C GLU A 24 -17.30 9.34 -4.38
N ASN A 25 -17.64 8.24 -3.70
CA ASN A 25 -16.94 6.97 -3.85
C ASN A 25 -17.05 6.41 -5.27
N ILE A 26 -18.23 6.51 -5.89
CA ILE A 26 -18.46 6.12 -7.28
C ILE A 26 -17.63 7.00 -8.22
N ALA A 27 -17.72 8.32 -8.08
CA ALA A 27 -16.96 9.27 -8.90
C ALA A 27 -15.44 9.10 -8.76
N ALA A 28 -14.95 8.66 -7.60
CA ALA A 28 -13.53 8.42 -7.36
C ALA A 28 -12.95 7.24 -8.15
N GLY A 29 -13.79 6.40 -8.77
CA GLY A 29 -13.37 5.35 -9.71
C GLY A 29 -12.93 5.90 -11.07
N ASP A 30 -13.50 7.03 -11.49
CA ASP A 30 -13.19 7.68 -12.78
C ASP A 30 -11.95 8.60 -12.71
N LEU A 31 -11.40 8.79 -11.51
CA LEU A 31 -10.24 9.65 -11.30
C LEU A 31 -8.97 8.99 -11.87
N THR A 32 -8.46 9.56 -12.96
CA THR A 32 -7.14 9.20 -13.49
C THR A 32 -6.04 9.72 -12.57
N ARG A 33 -5.08 8.86 -12.22
CA ARG A 33 -3.89 9.24 -11.44
C ARG A 33 -2.64 9.19 -12.30
N THR A 34 -1.73 10.12 -12.07
CA THR A 34 -0.39 10.10 -12.66
C THR A 34 0.50 9.11 -11.92
N GLU A 35 1.52 8.59 -12.60
CA GLU A 35 2.51 7.69 -11.97
C GLU A 35 3.22 8.38 -10.80
N GLN A 36 3.54 9.66 -10.95
CA GLN A 36 4.14 10.45 -9.88
C GLN A 36 3.21 10.56 -8.66
N GLY A 37 1.92 10.86 -8.87
CA GLY A 37 0.96 10.97 -7.77
C GLY A 37 0.71 9.63 -7.05
N LEU A 38 0.82 8.51 -7.77
CA LEU A 38 0.79 7.18 -7.15
C LEU A 38 2.04 6.92 -6.31
N ALA A 39 3.23 7.27 -6.81
CA ALA A 39 4.48 7.10 -6.08
C ALA A 39 4.53 7.93 -4.78
N GLU A 40 4.08 9.19 -4.84
CA GLU A 40 3.97 10.05 -3.65
C GLU A 40 3.00 9.45 -2.63
N LEU A 41 1.86 8.92 -3.08
CA LEU A 41 0.87 8.31 -2.22
C LEU A 41 1.35 7.00 -1.57
N ASP A 42 2.07 6.17 -2.33
CA ASP A 42 2.69 4.95 -1.80
C ASP A 42 3.75 5.28 -0.75
N GLU A 43 4.51 6.35 -0.94
CA GLU A 43 5.54 6.75 0.02
C GLU A 43 4.95 7.21 1.36
N VAL A 44 3.94 8.09 1.33
CA VAL A 44 3.31 8.60 2.56
C VAL A 44 2.44 7.55 3.26
N SER A 45 1.94 6.55 2.53
CA SER A 45 1.10 5.48 3.09
C SER A 45 1.87 4.24 3.52
N ARG A 46 3.19 4.21 3.29
CA ARG A 46 4.05 3.06 3.57
C ARG A 46 3.96 2.67 5.04
N LEU A 47 3.45 1.47 5.28
CA LEU A 47 3.35 0.93 6.64
C LEU A 47 4.75 0.60 7.18
N PRO A 48 4.98 0.79 8.49
CA PRO A 48 6.17 0.27 9.14
C PRO A 48 6.19 -1.25 9.04
N ILE A 49 7.36 -1.84 9.22
CA ILE A 49 7.55 -3.28 9.11
C ILE A 49 6.69 -3.98 10.16
N ALA A 50 5.74 -4.79 9.69
CA ALA A 50 4.82 -5.52 10.55
C ALA A 50 5.54 -6.53 11.45
N TYR A 51 4.93 -6.85 12.60
CA TYR A 51 5.32 -7.99 13.42
C TYR A 51 5.06 -9.32 12.68
N PRO A 52 5.95 -10.32 12.77
CA PRO A 52 7.25 -10.32 13.46
C PRO A 52 8.43 -9.83 12.59
N ASN A 53 8.19 -9.40 11.35
CA ASN A 53 9.23 -9.10 10.37
C ASN A 53 10.27 -8.04 10.80
N TRP A 54 9.93 -7.15 11.74
CA TRP A 54 10.89 -6.17 12.29
C TRP A 54 12.07 -6.88 12.99
N ILE A 55 11.81 -7.96 13.73
CA ILE A 55 12.85 -8.73 14.42
C ILE A 55 13.74 -9.45 13.39
N HIS A 56 13.13 -9.96 12.32
CA HIS A 56 13.86 -10.60 11.23
C HIS A 56 14.77 -9.62 10.50
N LYS A 57 14.30 -8.39 10.21
CA LYS A 57 15.14 -7.35 9.60
C LYS A 57 16.33 -7.00 10.51
N TRP A 58 16.11 -6.89 11.81
CA TRP A 58 17.15 -6.52 12.76
C TRP A 58 18.26 -7.57 12.86
N PHE A 59 17.89 -8.86 12.84
CA PHE A 59 18.84 -9.97 12.94
C PHE A 59 19.29 -10.56 11.59
N ALA A 60 18.74 -10.11 10.45
CA ALA A 60 19.11 -10.61 9.13
C ALA A 60 20.63 -10.58 8.88
N PRO A 61 21.39 -9.52 9.25
CA PRO A 61 22.84 -9.50 9.07
C PRO A 61 23.59 -10.62 9.83
N THR A 62 23.06 -11.07 10.98
CA THR A 62 23.66 -12.15 11.78
C THR A 62 23.44 -13.54 11.17
N ARG A 63 22.52 -13.66 10.21
CA ARG A 63 22.06 -14.93 9.63
C ARG A 63 22.66 -15.22 8.26
N ILE A 64 23.41 -14.28 7.67
CA ILE A 64 24.05 -14.44 6.38
C ILE A 64 25.49 -14.93 6.62
N PRO A 65 25.82 -16.18 6.24
CA PRO A 65 27.20 -16.67 6.35
C PRO A 65 28.15 -15.83 5.49
N ALA A 66 29.38 -15.62 5.95
CA ALA A 66 30.36 -14.76 5.27
C ALA A 66 30.63 -15.15 3.79
N GLY A 67 30.43 -16.42 3.42
CA GLY A 67 30.57 -16.91 2.04
C GLY A 67 29.47 -16.47 1.07
N ASN A 68 28.38 -15.87 1.56
CA ASN A 68 27.24 -15.41 0.76
C ASN A 68 27.14 -13.88 0.67
N LEU A 69 28.19 -13.16 1.08
CA LEU A 69 28.30 -11.71 0.91
C LEU A 69 28.97 -11.43 -0.43
N ALA A 70 28.19 -11.50 -1.52
CA ALA A 70 28.61 -11.12 -2.87
C ALA A 70 27.63 -10.09 -3.43
#